data_AF-A0A9D7E071-F1
#
_entry.id   AF-A0A9D7E071-F1
#
_cell.length_a   1.000
_cell.length_b   1.000
_cell.length_c   1.000
_cell.angle_alpha   90.00
_cell.angle_beta   90.00
_cell.angle_gamma   90.00
#
_symmetry.space_group_name_H-M   'P 1'
#
loop_
_entity.id
_entity.type
_entity.pdbx_description
1 polymer ?
#
loop_
_entity_poly.entity_id
_entity_poly.type
_entity_poly.pdbx_seq_one_letter_code
_entity_poly.pdbx_strand_id
1 'polypeptide(L)'
;MFTMDGAQKPARMGMRRFLNSRFQCDDEYCRIRVLDSVVIAGRTAYAAIEWVMKDNNRRQVVGAVLRLEHASMPGGRTTIAQEMIESMLPSDTDCPERILRQLSATDDPRALEWRQRCRDR
;
A
#
# COMPACT_ATOMS: atom_id res chain seq x y z
N MET A 1 21.70 2.29 -6.83
CA MET A 1 20.75 3.02 -7.70
C MET A 1 19.51 2.14 -7.79
N PHE A 2 18.52 2.38 -6.95
CA PHE A 2 17.29 1.60 -6.93
C PHE A 2 16.38 2.13 -8.03
N THR A 3 16.39 1.48 -9.18
CA THR A 3 15.34 1.67 -10.17
C THR A 3 14.05 1.16 -9.53
N MET A 4 13.19 2.06 -9.08
CA MET A 4 11.78 1.73 -8.86
C MET A 4 11.14 1.58 -10.25
N ASP A 5 11.50 0.51 -10.96
CA ASP A 5 10.78 0.09 -12.15
C ASP A 5 9.34 -0.17 -11.72
N GLY A 6 8.43 0.69 -12.17
CA GLY A 6 7.01 0.62 -11.87
C GLY A 6 6.50 -0.77 -12.25
N ALA A 7 6.27 -1.61 -11.23
CA ALA A 7 5.98 -3.01 -11.46
C ALA A 7 4.69 -3.14 -12.26
N GLN A 8 4.79 -3.79 -13.42
CA GLN A 8 3.65 -4.00 -14.30
C GLN A 8 2.76 -5.12 -13.77
N LYS A 9 1.46 -4.85 -13.64
CA LYS A 9 0.47 -5.88 -13.35
C LYS A 9 0.21 -6.74 -14.59
N PRO A 10 0.40 -8.08 -14.55
CA PRO A 10 -0.02 -8.96 -15.64
C PRO A 10 -1.54 -8.97 -15.84
N ALA A 11 -1.99 -9.14 -17.09
CA ALA A 11 -3.40 -9.10 -17.47
C ALA A 11 -4.28 -10.08 -16.67
N ARG A 12 -3.80 -11.31 -16.42
CA ARG A 12 -4.54 -12.38 -15.70
C ARG A 12 -4.44 -12.31 -14.17
N MET A 13 -3.64 -11.40 -13.61
CA MET A 13 -3.52 -11.28 -12.15
C MET A 13 -4.71 -10.49 -11.58
N GLY A 14 -5.38 -10.99 -10.54
CA GLY A 14 -6.39 -10.19 -9.84
C GLY A 14 -5.76 -9.00 -9.10
N MET A 15 -6.48 -7.89 -8.94
CA MET A 15 -5.94 -6.69 -8.29
C MET A 15 -5.45 -6.96 -6.87
N ARG A 16 -6.22 -7.70 -6.06
CA ARG A 16 -5.79 -8.11 -4.71
C ARG A 16 -4.46 -8.88 -4.73
N ARG A 17 -4.29 -9.80 -5.68
CA ARG A 17 -3.03 -10.56 -5.83
C ARG A 17 -1.87 -9.65 -6.25
N PHE A 18 -2.15 -8.65 -7.10
CA PHE A 18 -1.16 -7.66 -7.50
C PHE A 18 -0.72 -6.79 -6.33
N LEU A 19 -1.64 -6.23 -5.54
CA LEU A 19 -1.32 -5.45 -4.34
C LEU A 19 -0.49 -6.28 -3.34
N ASN A 20 -0.87 -7.54 -3.11
CA ASN A 20 -0.09 -8.45 -2.25
C ASN A 20 1.32 -8.72 -2.79
N SER A 21 1.53 -8.64 -4.11
CA SER A 21 2.87 -8.78 -4.70
C SER A 21 3.73 -7.54 -4.62
N ARG A 22 3.15 -6.38 -4.29
CA ARG A 22 3.89 -5.13 -4.15
C ARG A 22 4.54 -5.01 -2.77
N PHE A 23 3.80 -5.42 -1.73
CA PHE A 23 4.30 -5.45 -0.36
C PHE A 23 4.87 -6.84 -0.03
N GLN A 24 6.08 -7.12 -0.50
CA GLN A 24 6.78 -8.37 -0.23
C GLN A 24 8.08 -8.10 0.53
N CYS A 25 8.12 -8.59 1.75
CA CYS A 25 9.34 -8.96 2.45
C CYS A 25 9.00 -10.27 3.18
N ASP A 26 9.77 -11.32 2.97
CA ASP A 26 9.75 -12.51 3.83
C ASP A 26 11.14 -13.13 3.78
N ASP A 27 12.10 -12.40 4.33
CA ASP A 27 13.51 -12.78 4.44
C ASP A 27 13.92 -12.89 5.90
N GLU A 28 15.21 -13.00 6.21
CA GLU A 28 15.68 -13.11 7.59
C GLU A 28 15.41 -11.85 8.46
N TYR A 29 15.15 -10.69 7.84
CA TYR A 29 15.01 -9.40 8.53
C TYR A 29 13.56 -8.99 8.74
N CYS A 30 12.68 -9.21 7.75
CA CYS A 30 11.29 -8.83 7.86
C CYS A 30 10.29 -9.84 7.28
N ARG A 31 9.04 -9.66 7.70
CA ARG A 31 7.86 -10.22 7.06
C ARG A 31 6.83 -9.12 6.84
N ILE A 32 6.31 -8.99 5.62
CA ILE A 32 5.23 -8.07 5.26
C ILE A 32 4.04 -8.86 4.76
N ARG A 33 2.84 -8.50 5.23
CA ARG A 33 1.57 -9.12 4.83
C ARG A 33 0.48 -8.06 4.69
N VAL A 34 -0.25 -8.10 3.59
CA VAL A 34 -1.48 -7.29 3.44
C VAL A 34 -2.60 -7.94 4.26
N LEU A 35 -3.17 -7.20 5.20
CA LEU A 35 -4.29 -7.66 6.04
C LEU A 35 -5.64 -7.38 5.37
N ASP A 36 -5.79 -6.17 4.83
CA ASP A 36 -6.98 -5.74 4.09
C ASP A 36 -6.57 -4.73 3.02
N SER A 37 -7.37 -4.66 1.95
CA SER A 37 -7.17 -3.69 0.87
C SER A 37 -8.47 -3.32 0.18
N VAL A 38 -8.51 -2.12 -0.36
CA VAL A 38 -9.61 -1.63 -1.21
C VAL A 38 -9.05 -0.87 -2.39
N VAL A 39 -9.78 -0.87 -3.50
CA VAL A 39 -9.50 -0.03 -4.66
C VAL A 39 -10.64 0.97 -4.80
N ILE A 40 -10.31 2.26 -4.80
CA ILE A 40 -11.23 3.38 -4.95
C ILE A 40 -11.13 3.90 -6.38
N ALA A 41 -12.29 4.01 -7.05
CA ALA A 41 -12.44 4.49 -8.42
C ALA A 41 -11.54 3.81 -9.48
N GLY A 42 -11.01 2.61 -9.18
CA GLY A 42 -10.03 1.94 -10.04
C GLY A 42 -8.65 2.62 -10.12
N ARG A 43 -8.41 3.70 -9.35
CA ARG A 43 -7.21 4.54 -9.47
C ARG A 43 -6.32 4.53 -8.24
N THR A 44 -6.88 4.34 -7.05
CA THR A 44 -6.09 4.36 -5.82
C THR A 44 -6.45 3.16 -4.99
N ALA A 45 -5.46 2.38 -4.60
CA ALA A 45 -5.62 1.31 -3.63
C ALA A 45 -5.15 1.77 -2.25
N TYR A 46 -5.89 1.40 -1.22
CA TYR A 46 -5.50 1.56 0.17
C TYR A 46 -5.35 0.20 0.80
N ALA A 47 -4.34 0.02 1.64
CA ALA A 47 -4.08 -1.23 2.31
C ALA A 47 -3.64 -1.03 3.77
N ALA A 48 -4.06 -1.94 4.64
CA ALA A 48 -3.45 -2.14 5.94
C ALA A 48 -2.39 -3.23 5.77
N ILE A 49 -1.11 -2.86 5.96
CA ILE A 49 0.01 -3.80 5.83
C ILE A 49 0.60 -4.07 7.19
N GLU A 50 0.68 -5.35 7.55
CA GLU A 50 1.42 -5.82 8.70
C GLU A 50 2.88 -5.94 8.32
N TRP A 51 3.73 -5.31 9.13
CA TRP A 51 5.17 -5.40 9.04
C TRP A 51 5.71 -5.95 10.35
N VAL A 52 6.34 -7.12 10.28
CA VAL A 52 7.05 -7.76 11.38
C VAL A 52 8.54 -7.65 11.12
N MET A 53 9.25 -6.99 12.02
CA MET A 53 10.71 -6.96 12.08
C MET A 53 11.18 -8.17 12.90
N LYS A 54 11.99 -9.06 12.32
CA LYS A 54 12.38 -10.33 12.94
C LYS A 54 13.49 -10.18 13.98
N ASP A 55 14.27 -9.10 13.91
CA ASP A 55 15.37 -8.79 14.83
C ASP A 55 14.90 -8.54 16.28
N ASN A 56 13.78 -7.85 16.44
CA ASN A 56 13.23 -7.41 17.73
C ASN A 56 11.77 -7.84 17.92
N ASN A 57 11.25 -8.65 17.00
CA ASN A 57 9.86 -9.11 16.94
C ASN A 57 8.83 -7.95 17.00
N ARG A 58 9.21 -6.74 16.58
CA ARG A 58 8.28 -5.61 16.51
C ARG A 58 7.32 -5.82 15.37
N ARG A 59 6.04 -5.83 15.70
CA ARG A 59 4.93 -5.90 14.77
C ARG A 59 4.21 -4.56 14.73
N GLN A 60 4.02 -4.03 13.54
CA GLN A 60 3.25 -2.83 13.29
C GLN A 60 2.32 -3.02 12.10
N VAL A 61 1.14 -2.44 12.14
CA VAL A 61 0.25 -2.34 10.99
C VAL A 61 0.22 -0.88 10.54
N VAL A 62 0.63 -0.63 9.30
CA VAL A 62 0.74 0.72 8.72
C VAL A 62 -0.16 0.86 7.50
N GLY A 63 -0.65 2.07 7.26
CA GLY A 63 -1.41 2.40 6.06
C GLY A 63 -0.49 2.50 4.85
N ALA A 64 -0.93 1.94 3.73
CA ALA A 64 -0.27 2.08 2.43
C ALA A 64 -1.26 2.56 1.37
N VAL A 65 -0.75 3.36 0.44
CA VAL A 65 -1.44 3.91 -0.71
C VAL A 65 -0.72 3.45 -1.97
N LEU A 66 -1.46 2.94 -2.94
CA LEU A 66 -0.94 2.64 -4.27
C LEU A 66 -1.74 3.43 -5.29
N ARG A 67 -1.07 4.34 -5.99
CA ARG A 67 -1.65 5.00 -7.17
C ARG A 67 -1.50 4.08 -8.36
N LEU A 68 -2.63 3.79 -9.00
CA LEU A 68 -2.74 2.90 -10.13
C LEU A 68 -2.88 3.72 -11.40
N GLU A 69 -1.90 3.59 -12.28
CA GLU A 69 -1.95 4.15 -13.62
C GLU A 69 -2.19 3.03 -14.63
N HIS A 70 -3.20 3.21 -15.49
CA HIS A 70 -3.52 2.26 -16.55
C HIS A 70 -3.05 2.82 -17.89
N ALA A 71 -2.20 2.07 -18.58
CA ALA A 71 -1.73 2.41 -19.92
C ALA A 71 -2.14 1.32 -20.91
N SER A 72 -2.57 1.74 -22.11
CA SER A 72 -2.76 0.85 -23.25
C SER A 72 -1.45 0.72 -24.01
N MET A 73 -0.93 -0.49 -24.11
CA MET A 73 0.30 -0.81 -24.83
C MET A 73 0.03 -1.84 -25.93
N PRO A 74 0.85 -1.91 -26.98
CA PRO A 74 0.78 -3.04 -27.93
C PRO A 74 0.92 -4.36 -27.16
N GLY A 75 -0.11 -5.22 -27.22
CA GLY A 75 -0.17 -6.47 -26.46
C GLY A 75 -1.07 -6.46 -25.22
N GLY A 76 -1.66 -5.31 -24.83
CA GLY A 76 -2.72 -5.25 -23.83
C GLY A 76 -2.68 -4.04 -22.90
N ARG A 77 -3.50 -4.09 -21.84
CA ARG A 77 -3.55 -3.04 -20.80
C ARG A 77 -2.58 -3.36 -19.68
N THR A 78 -1.66 -2.44 -19.42
CA THR A 78 -0.71 -2.51 -18.30
C THR A 78 -1.20 -1.63 -17.15
N THR A 79 -0.95 -2.06 -15.91
CA THR A 79 -1.15 -1.21 -14.72
C THR A 79 0.17 -1.03 -14.01
N ILE A 80 0.53 0.23 -13.77
CA ILE A 80 1.69 0.64 -12.98
C ILE A 80 1.17 1.06 -11.60
N ALA A 81 1.87 0.64 -10.55
CA ALA A 81 1.57 1.05 -9.18
C ALA A 81 2.74 1.86 -8.61
N GLN A 82 2.43 3.05 -8.09
CA GLN A 82 3.34 3.81 -7.24
C GLN A 82 2.92 3.62 -5.78
N GLU A 83 3.82 3.07 -4.96
CA GLU A 83 3.59 2.81 -3.54
C GLU A 83 4.04 3.98 -2.66
N MET A 84 3.23 4.28 -1.64
CA MET A 84 3.57 5.17 -0.55
C MET A 84 3.02 4.58 0.75
N ILE A 85 3.73 4.76 1.85
CA ILE A 85 3.22 4.45 3.20
C ILE A 85 2.75 5.73 3.88
N GLU A 86 1.93 5.61 4.92
CA GLU A 86 1.33 6.73 5.67
C GLU A 86 2.36 7.78 6.16
N SER A 87 3.58 7.36 6.52
CA SER A 87 4.65 8.27 6.96
C SER A 87 5.26 9.11 5.83
N MET A 88 4.93 8.80 4.57
CA MET A 88 5.31 9.59 3.40
C MET A 88 4.30 10.72 3.11
N LEU A 89 3.29 10.90 3.96
CA LEU A 89 2.22 11.88 3.83
C LEU A 89 1.56 11.88 2.43
N PRO A 90 0.96 10.75 1.98
CA PRO A 90 0.31 10.71 0.68
C PRO A 90 -0.74 11.81 0.49
N SER A 91 -0.87 12.35 -0.72
CA SER A 91 -1.92 13.35 -0.98
C SER A 91 -3.32 12.71 -1.11
N ASP A 92 -3.41 11.41 -1.37
CA ASP A 92 -4.69 10.67 -1.50
C ASP A 92 -5.28 10.36 -0.13
N THR A 93 -6.55 10.73 0.08
CA THR A 93 -7.18 10.71 1.40
C THR A 93 -8.52 9.97 1.46
N ASP A 94 -8.95 9.30 0.39
CA ASP A 94 -10.23 8.57 0.36
C ASP A 94 -10.11 7.18 1.03
N CYS A 95 -9.24 7.05 2.04
CA CYS A 95 -8.99 5.79 2.73
C CYS A 95 -10.18 5.46 3.63
N PRO A 96 -10.89 4.33 3.44
CA PRO A 96 -12.06 4.05 4.24
C PRO A 96 -11.69 3.66 5.67
N GLU A 97 -12.60 3.96 6.59
CA GLU A 97 -12.45 3.73 8.02
C GLU A 97 -12.04 2.30 8.38
N ARG A 98 -12.52 1.29 7.64
CA ARG A 98 -12.16 -0.12 7.88
C ARG A 98 -10.66 -0.42 7.74
N ILE A 99 -9.96 0.32 6.87
CA ILE A 99 -8.50 0.22 6.73
C ILE A 99 -7.84 0.95 7.89
N LEU A 100 -8.28 2.17 8.19
CA LEU A 100 -7.74 2.99 9.28
C LEU A 100 -7.84 2.30 10.65
N ARG A 101 -8.92 1.55 10.92
CA ARG A 101 -9.14 0.82 12.17
C ARG A 101 -8.17 -0.35 12.39
N GLN A 102 -7.49 -0.83 11.35
CA GLN A 102 -6.51 -1.91 11.47
C GLN A 102 -5.12 -1.41 11.84
N LEU A 103 -4.87 -0.10 11.72
CA LEU A 103 -3.55 0.47 11.85
C LEU A 103 -3.12 0.52 13.32
N SER A 104 -1.87 0.12 13.58
CA SER A 104 -1.28 0.24 14.91
C SER A 104 -1.16 1.70 15.31
N ALA A 105 -1.13 1.96 16.62
CA ALA A 105 -0.75 3.28 17.14
C ALA A 105 0.64 3.67 16.59
N THR A 106 0.84 4.96 16.34
CA THR A 106 2.07 5.51 15.81
C THR A 106 2.27 6.93 16.34
N ASP A 107 3.52 7.30 16.57
CA ASP A 107 3.92 8.64 16.97
C ASP A 107 4.49 9.44 15.78
N ASP A 108 4.51 8.87 14.56
CA ASP A 108 4.95 9.61 13.37
C ASP A 108 3.90 10.70 13.03
N PRO A 109 4.28 11.99 13.10
CA PRO A 109 3.34 13.09 12.90
C PRO A 109 2.73 13.09 11.49
N ARG A 110 3.47 12.63 10.47
CA ARG A 110 2.99 12.57 9.08
C ARG A 110 1.97 11.46 8.90
N ALA A 111 2.18 10.32 9.56
CA ALA A 111 1.21 9.23 9.56
C ALA A 111 -0.08 9.64 10.27
N LEU A 112 0.03 10.30 11.43
CA LEU A 112 -1.13 10.84 12.16
C LEU A 112 -1.90 11.86 11.33
N GLU A 113 -1.20 12.80 10.69
CA GLU A 113 -1.80 13.80 9.81
C GLU A 113 -2.53 13.15 8.63
N TRP A 114 -1.89 12.23 7.93
CA TRP A 114 -2.53 11.52 6.81
C TRP A 114 -3.79 10.76 7.25
N ARG A 115 -3.71 10.03 8.37
CA ARG A 115 -4.87 9.31 8.92
C ARG A 115 -5.99 10.28 9.29
N GLN A 116 -5.69 11.45 9.84
CA GLN A 116 -6.70 12.46 10.15
C GLN A 116 -7.36 13.00 8.88
N ARG A 117 -6.56 13.36 7.88
CA ARG A 117 -7.07 13.81 6.57
C ARG A 117 -7.98 12.77 5.90
N CYS A 118 -7.74 11.48 6.15
CA CYS A 118 -8.63 10.42 5.67
C CYS A 118 -9.95 10.34 6.45
N ARG A 119 -9.96 10.67 7.75
CA ARG A 119 -11.19 10.71 8.55
C ARG A 119 -12.06 11.93 8.26
N ASP A 120 -11.46 13.00 7.77
CA ASP A 120 -12.14 14.25 7.43
C ASP A 120 -12.82 14.21 6.04
N ARG A 121 -12.70 13.10 5.30
CA ARG A 121 -13.30 12.87 3.98
C ARG A 121 -14.58 12.07 4.07
#